data_AF-A0A6J1FEX7-F1
#
_entry.id   AF-A0A6J1FEX7-F1
#
_cell.length_a   1.000
_cell.length_b   1.000
_cell.length_c   1.000
_cell.angle_alpha   90.00
_cell.angle_beta   90.00
_cell.angle_gamma   90.00
#
_symmetry.space_group_name_H-M   'P 1'
#
loop_
_entity.id
_entity.type
_entity.pdbx_description
1 polymer ?
#
loop_
_entity_poly.entity_id
_entity_poly.type
_entity_poly.pdbx_seq_one_letter_code
_entity_poly.pdbx_strand_id
1 'polypeptide(L)'
;MQSLRFLRIPLFSPPNALFFVSQPPHLLPVKSISRISTKNFSSQMELSLSSSSSKLLFRQLFEKDSSTYTYLLADVSHPDKPALLIDPVDKTVDRDLNLVRELGLKLVYAMNTHVHADHVTGTGLIKSKFPGAKSVISRASGSKADVFIEPGDRIPFGDLFLEVRATPGHTSGCVTYVTGDEPDQPHPRMAFTGDALLIRGCGRTDFQGGSSKQLYESVHSQIFTLPKDTLIYPAHDYKGFNVSTVGEEIVYNPRLTKDLEEFKKIMENLNLPYPKMMDIAVPANLVCGLQDPTS
;
A
#
# COMPACT_ATOMS: atom_id res chain seq x y z
N MET A 1 -58.26 12.56 -6.40
CA MET A 1 -58.38 12.46 -7.88
C MET A 1 -57.10 13.00 -8.49
N GLN A 2 -56.58 12.31 -9.51
CA GLN A 2 -55.34 12.52 -10.28
C GLN A 2 -54.10 11.78 -9.77
N SER A 3 -53.85 10.66 -10.45
CA SER A 3 -52.71 9.76 -10.32
C SER A 3 -51.55 10.24 -11.19
N LEU A 4 -50.34 10.25 -10.63
CA LEU A 4 -49.09 10.42 -11.36
C LEU A 4 -48.81 9.18 -12.21
N ARG A 5 -48.85 9.36 -13.54
CA ARG A 5 -48.46 8.34 -14.52
C ARG A 5 -46.94 8.34 -14.67
N PHE A 6 -46.32 7.20 -14.41
CA PHE A 6 -44.92 6.91 -14.74
C PHE A 6 -44.76 6.83 -16.27
N LEU A 7 -43.88 7.67 -16.83
CA LEU A 7 -43.40 7.51 -18.21
C LEU A 7 -42.45 6.30 -18.27
N ARG A 8 -42.82 5.30 -19.08
CA ARG A 8 -41.93 4.20 -19.48
C ARG A 8 -40.99 4.66 -20.59
N ILE A 9 -39.70 4.47 -20.39
CA ILE A 9 -38.63 4.60 -21.39
C ILE A 9 -38.68 3.36 -22.31
N PRO A 10 -38.58 3.49 -23.64
CA PRO A 10 -38.59 2.34 -24.55
C PRO A 10 -37.24 1.62 -24.58
N LEU A 11 -37.30 0.28 -24.52
CA LEU A 11 -36.19 -0.65 -24.74
C LEU A 11 -35.72 -0.59 -26.19
N PHE A 12 -34.42 -0.36 -26.37
CA PHE A 12 -33.72 -0.54 -27.65
C PHE A 12 -33.57 -2.04 -27.96
N SER A 13 -34.03 -2.45 -29.14
CA SER A 13 -33.77 -3.77 -29.72
C SER A 13 -32.57 -3.69 -30.68
N PRO A 14 -31.72 -4.73 -30.79
CA PRO A 14 -30.58 -4.74 -31.70
C PRO A 14 -31.01 -5.12 -33.13
N PRO A 15 -30.32 -4.64 -34.18
CA PRO A 15 -30.61 -5.03 -35.55
C PRO A 15 -29.96 -6.37 -35.94
N ASN A 16 -30.67 -7.04 -36.86
CA ASN A 16 -30.52 -8.40 -37.35
C ASN A 16 -29.13 -8.81 -37.87
N ALA A 17 -28.79 -10.07 -37.57
CA ALA A 17 -27.72 -10.83 -38.19
C ALA A 17 -28.05 -11.15 -39.67
N LEU A 18 -27.10 -10.88 -40.56
CA LEU A 18 -27.12 -11.31 -41.96
C LEU A 18 -26.42 -12.67 -42.08
N PHE A 19 -27.14 -13.62 -42.68
CA PHE A 19 -26.67 -14.94 -43.05
C PHE A 19 -25.66 -14.85 -44.20
N PHE A 20 -24.49 -15.47 -44.03
CA PHE A 20 -23.64 -15.92 -45.13
C PHE A 20 -23.47 -17.43 -45.02
N VAL A 21 -24.03 -18.14 -46.01
CA VAL A 21 -23.81 -19.56 -46.26
C VAL A 21 -22.59 -19.65 -47.19
N SER A 22 -21.51 -20.28 -46.74
CA SER A 22 -20.39 -20.67 -47.61
C SER A 22 -20.22 -22.19 -47.56
N GLN A 23 -20.42 -22.83 -48.73
CA GLN A 23 -20.17 -24.25 -48.97
C GLN A 23 -18.66 -24.58 -48.90
N PRO A 24 -18.27 -25.84 -48.60
CA PRO A 24 -16.87 -26.25 -48.54
C PRO A 24 -16.37 -26.77 -49.90
N PRO A 25 -15.09 -26.60 -50.27
CA PRO A 25 -14.48 -27.40 -51.31
C PRO A 25 -13.40 -28.36 -50.78
N HIS A 26 -13.67 -29.64 -51.04
CA HIS A 26 -12.78 -30.68 -51.57
C HIS A 26 -11.41 -31.02 -50.93
N LEU A 27 -11.36 -32.25 -50.41
CA LEU A 27 -10.16 -33.09 -50.20
C LEU A 27 -9.60 -33.62 -51.53
N LEU A 28 -8.27 -33.61 -51.69
CA LEU A 28 -7.47 -34.44 -52.61
C LEU A 28 -6.00 -34.57 -52.08
N PRO A 29 -5.19 -35.55 -52.56
CA PRO A 29 -4.67 -36.63 -51.70
C PRO A 29 -3.21 -36.48 -51.22
N VAL A 30 -2.89 -37.27 -50.19
CA VAL A 30 -1.56 -37.49 -49.60
C VAL A 30 -0.62 -38.15 -50.63
N LYS A 31 0.53 -37.52 -50.87
CA LYS A 31 1.69 -38.16 -51.54
C LYS A 31 2.78 -38.45 -50.52
N SER A 32 3.21 -39.71 -50.52
CA SER A 32 4.35 -40.22 -49.78
C SER A 32 5.63 -39.48 -50.11
N ILE A 33 6.39 -39.07 -49.09
CA ILE A 33 7.80 -38.71 -49.25
C ILE A 33 8.64 -39.66 -48.38
N SER A 34 9.66 -40.18 -49.03
CA SER A 34 10.60 -41.21 -48.65
C SER A 34 11.49 -40.85 -47.45
N ARG A 35 11.90 -41.92 -46.76
CA ARG A 35 12.92 -41.99 -45.70
C ARG A 35 14.15 -41.14 -45.99
N ILE A 36 14.52 -40.29 -45.02
CA ILE A 36 15.89 -39.79 -44.87
C ILE A 36 16.38 -40.10 -43.45
N SER A 37 17.64 -40.53 -43.42
CA SER A 37 18.40 -41.17 -42.36
C SER A 37 18.64 -40.31 -41.12
N THR A 38 18.73 -41.02 -40.00
CA THR A 38 19.12 -40.60 -38.64
C THR A 38 20.38 -39.72 -38.58
N LYS A 39 20.30 -38.59 -37.87
CA LYS A 39 21.38 -38.09 -37.02
C LYS A 39 20.80 -37.49 -35.74
N ASN A 40 21.18 -38.09 -34.62
CA ASN A 40 20.95 -37.61 -33.27
C ASN A 40 21.55 -36.20 -33.11
N PHE A 41 20.72 -35.23 -32.77
CA PHE A 41 21.14 -34.03 -32.05
C PHE A 41 20.22 -33.91 -30.84
N SER A 42 20.71 -34.40 -29.71
CA SER A 42 20.20 -34.05 -28.40
C SER A 42 20.54 -32.58 -28.16
N SER A 43 19.57 -31.70 -28.36
CA SER A 43 19.58 -30.39 -27.71
C SER A 43 18.32 -30.32 -26.85
N GLN A 44 18.45 -30.77 -25.61
CA GLN A 44 17.54 -30.34 -24.55
C GLN A 44 17.70 -28.82 -24.41
N MET A 45 16.89 -28.06 -25.12
CA MET A 45 16.47 -26.76 -24.60
C MET A 45 15.40 -27.07 -23.57
N GLU A 46 15.83 -27.27 -22.32
CA GLU A 46 14.98 -26.94 -21.19
C GLU A 46 14.68 -25.44 -21.31
N LEU A 47 13.53 -25.13 -21.93
CA LEU A 47 12.84 -23.90 -21.64
C LEU A 47 12.49 -23.95 -20.16
N SER A 48 13.40 -23.44 -19.33
CA SER A 48 13.05 -23.05 -17.97
C SER A 48 12.01 -21.94 -18.12
N LEU A 49 10.75 -22.36 -18.11
CA LEU A 49 9.65 -21.51 -17.71
C LEU A 49 9.92 -21.18 -16.24
N SER A 50 10.84 -20.23 -16.02
CA SER A 50 10.85 -19.41 -14.83
C SER A 50 9.52 -18.67 -14.84
N SER A 51 8.46 -19.35 -14.39
CA SER A 51 7.32 -18.65 -13.84
C SER A 51 7.88 -17.96 -12.61
N SER A 52 8.42 -16.76 -12.81
CA SER A 52 8.71 -15.82 -11.74
C SER A 52 7.36 -15.48 -11.12
N SER A 53 6.86 -16.39 -10.29
CA SER A 53 5.80 -16.08 -9.35
C SER A 53 6.37 -14.96 -8.50
N SER A 54 5.74 -13.79 -8.54
CA SER A 54 6.15 -12.64 -7.75
C SER A 54 6.42 -13.08 -6.32
N LYS A 55 7.65 -12.89 -5.83
CA LYS A 55 8.03 -13.18 -4.44
C LYS A 55 7.14 -12.42 -3.46
N LEU A 56 6.76 -11.19 -3.82
CA LEU A 56 5.90 -10.33 -3.03
C LEU A 56 4.42 -10.66 -3.24
N LEU A 57 3.72 -11.00 -2.15
CA LEU A 57 2.28 -10.82 -2.02
C LEU A 57 2.02 -9.46 -1.40
N PHE A 58 1.12 -8.70 -2.02
CA PHE A 58 0.70 -7.38 -1.56
C PHE A 58 -0.83 -7.26 -1.52
N ARG A 59 -1.37 -6.68 -0.44
CA ARG A 59 -2.77 -6.26 -0.34
C ARG A 59 -2.84 -4.87 0.30
N GLN A 60 -3.64 -4.02 -0.30
CA GLN A 60 -4.11 -2.77 0.29
C GLN A 60 -5.53 -3.00 0.81
N LEU A 61 -5.74 -2.70 2.08
CA LEU A 61 -7.00 -2.84 2.79
C LEU A 61 -7.46 -1.46 3.25
N PHE A 62 -8.75 -1.24 3.34
CA PHE A 62 -9.31 0.07 3.67
C PHE A 62 -10.22 0.00 4.90
N GLU A 63 -9.99 0.87 5.88
CA GLU A 63 -10.90 1.14 6.99
C GLU A 63 -11.69 2.41 6.66
N LYS A 64 -13.02 2.30 6.66
CA LYS A 64 -13.91 3.31 6.10
C LYS A 64 -14.16 4.49 7.03
N ASP A 65 -14.11 4.30 8.34
CA ASP A 65 -14.48 5.33 9.30
C ASP A 65 -13.38 6.40 9.39
N SER A 66 -12.12 6.00 9.40
CA SER A 66 -10.95 6.90 9.38
C SER A 66 -10.37 7.14 7.99
N SER A 67 -10.82 6.39 6.99
CA SER A 67 -10.27 6.39 5.62
C SER A 67 -8.80 5.93 5.56
N THR A 68 -8.43 5.01 6.46
CA THR A 68 -7.07 4.49 6.60
C THR A 68 -6.82 3.32 5.66
N TYR A 69 -5.67 3.33 5.00
CA TYR A 69 -5.11 2.19 4.31
C TYR A 69 -4.22 1.39 5.25
N THR A 70 -4.51 0.09 5.35
CA THR A 70 -3.63 -0.91 5.95
C THR A 70 -2.98 -1.73 4.85
N TYR A 71 -1.67 -1.96 4.92
CA TYR A 71 -0.93 -2.70 3.90
C TYR A 71 -0.42 -4.04 4.43
N LEU A 72 -0.76 -5.13 3.75
CA LEU A 72 -0.22 -6.46 4.02
C LEU A 72 0.82 -6.82 2.96
N LEU A 73 2.04 -7.09 3.40
CA LEU A 73 3.14 -7.55 2.56
C LEU A 73 3.61 -8.91 3.06
N ALA A 74 3.95 -9.81 2.13
CA ALA A 74 4.57 -11.09 2.48
C ALA A 74 5.52 -11.58 1.39
N ASP A 75 6.58 -12.28 1.79
CA ASP A 75 7.38 -13.09 0.87
C ASP A 75 6.75 -14.47 0.78
N VAL A 76 6.00 -14.73 -0.29
CA VAL A 76 5.33 -16.04 -0.49
C VAL A 76 6.23 -17.11 -1.10
N SER A 77 7.46 -16.74 -1.48
CA SER A 77 8.46 -17.69 -1.96
C SER A 77 9.20 -18.38 -0.81
N HIS A 78 9.30 -17.71 0.35
CA HIS A 78 9.88 -18.29 1.55
C HIS A 78 8.96 -19.36 2.17
N PRO A 79 9.48 -20.51 2.66
CA PRO A 79 8.67 -21.61 3.21
C PRO A 79 7.68 -21.20 4.31
N ASP A 80 8.12 -20.31 5.22
CA ASP A 80 7.30 -19.78 6.32
C ASP A 80 6.31 -18.69 5.90
N LYS A 81 6.41 -18.16 4.67
CA LYS A 81 5.63 -17.01 4.19
C LYS A 81 5.57 -15.82 5.18
N PRO A 82 6.73 -15.28 5.60
CA PRO A 82 6.79 -14.19 6.57
C PRO A 82 6.10 -12.94 6.01
N ALA A 83 5.30 -12.31 6.86
CA ALA A 83 4.46 -11.18 6.50
C ALA A 83 4.54 -10.05 7.51
N LEU A 84 4.16 -8.86 7.06
CA LEU A 84 4.00 -7.67 7.89
C LEU A 84 2.73 -6.90 7.54
N LEU A 85 2.20 -6.17 8.52
CA LEU A 85 1.15 -5.18 8.36
C LEU A 85 1.71 -3.78 8.59
N ILE A 86 1.30 -2.80 7.79
CA ILE A 86 1.59 -1.37 7.99
C ILE A 86 0.27 -0.65 8.25
N ASP A 87 0.24 0.17 9.29
CA ASP A 87 -0.89 0.98 9.76
C ASP A 87 -2.19 0.15 9.96
N PRO A 88 -2.15 -0.95 10.76
CA PRO A 88 -3.35 -1.71 11.08
C PRO A 88 -4.26 -0.92 12.04
N VAL A 89 -5.58 -1.00 11.83
CA VAL A 89 -6.59 -0.35 12.67
C VAL A 89 -7.25 -1.35 13.63
N ASP A 90 -7.48 -0.95 14.89
CA ASP A 90 -8.08 -1.80 15.93
C ASP A 90 -9.40 -2.47 15.51
N LYS A 91 -10.30 -1.72 14.88
CA LYS A 91 -11.60 -2.17 14.38
C LYS A 91 -11.50 -3.25 13.30
N THR A 92 -10.38 -3.32 12.59
CA THR A 92 -10.20 -4.26 11.47
C THR A 92 -9.24 -5.40 11.78
N VAL A 93 -8.74 -5.52 13.01
CA VAL A 93 -7.80 -6.58 13.40
C VAL A 93 -8.34 -7.98 13.05
N ASP A 94 -9.63 -8.25 13.30
CA ASP A 94 -10.19 -9.58 12.99
C ASP A 94 -10.26 -9.84 11.47
N ARG A 95 -10.56 -8.82 10.67
CA ARG A 95 -10.49 -8.89 9.19
C ARG A 95 -9.06 -9.22 8.76
N ASP A 96 -8.08 -8.49 9.29
CA ASP A 96 -6.68 -8.58 8.88
C ASP A 96 -6.10 -9.94 9.26
N LEU A 97 -6.36 -10.41 10.48
CA LEU A 97 -5.89 -11.71 10.95
C LEU A 97 -6.60 -12.88 10.25
N ASN A 98 -7.88 -12.74 9.86
CA ASN A 98 -8.54 -13.74 9.03
C ASN A 98 -7.85 -13.87 7.67
N LEU A 99 -7.57 -12.74 7.01
CA LEU A 99 -6.87 -12.75 5.71
C LEU A 99 -5.46 -13.37 5.83
N VAL A 100 -4.71 -13.02 6.88
CA VAL A 100 -3.39 -13.62 7.16
C VAL A 100 -3.49 -15.14 7.29
N ARG A 101 -4.49 -15.65 8.03
CA ARG A 101 -4.73 -17.09 8.19
C ARG A 101 -5.14 -17.78 6.89
N GLU A 102 -6.08 -17.19 6.14
CA GLU A 102 -6.56 -17.72 4.86
C GLU A 102 -5.43 -17.85 3.83
N LEU A 103 -4.52 -16.88 3.80
CA LEU A 103 -3.36 -16.88 2.92
C LEU A 103 -2.19 -17.74 3.44
N GLY A 104 -2.30 -18.31 4.64
CA GLY A 104 -1.28 -19.14 5.28
C GLY A 104 0.01 -18.38 5.58
N LEU A 105 -0.10 -17.11 6.00
CA LEU A 105 1.04 -16.23 6.25
C LEU A 105 1.48 -16.28 7.71
N LYS A 106 2.79 -16.11 7.94
CA LYS A 106 3.37 -15.93 9.27
C LYS A 106 3.57 -14.44 9.55
N LEU A 107 2.66 -13.83 10.30
CA LEU A 107 2.76 -12.42 10.65
C LEU A 107 3.91 -12.19 11.65
N VAL A 108 4.95 -11.47 11.21
CA VAL A 108 6.16 -11.16 12.00
C VAL A 108 6.07 -9.76 12.62
N TYR A 109 5.61 -8.79 11.83
CA TYR A 109 5.56 -7.38 12.26
C TYR A 109 4.18 -6.76 12.03
N ALA A 110 3.75 -5.94 12.98
CA ALA A 110 2.63 -5.02 12.83
C ALA A 110 3.18 -3.61 13.11
N MET A 111 3.27 -2.79 12.07
CA MET A 111 4.06 -1.57 12.06
C MET A 111 3.18 -0.34 11.92
N ASN A 112 3.63 0.80 12.44
CA ASN A 112 3.02 2.08 12.16
C ASN A 112 4.01 3.02 11.47
N THR A 113 3.53 3.84 10.53
CA THR A 113 4.29 4.94 9.93
C THR A 113 4.48 6.09 10.90
N HIS A 114 3.50 6.31 11.80
CA HIS A 114 3.53 7.34 12.84
C HIS A 114 2.50 7.06 13.94
N VAL A 115 2.41 7.94 14.94
CA VAL A 115 1.33 7.92 15.92
C VAL A 115 0.10 8.58 15.29
N HIS A 116 -0.89 7.76 14.91
CA HIS A 116 -2.12 8.24 14.26
C HIS A 116 -3.00 9.04 15.22
N ALA A 117 -3.78 9.98 14.69
CA ALA A 117 -4.71 10.83 15.44
C ALA A 117 -6.18 10.63 15.06
N ASP A 118 -6.44 9.83 14.04
CA ASP A 118 -7.74 9.57 13.43
C ASP A 118 -8.31 8.19 13.80
N HIS A 119 -7.45 7.25 14.18
CA HIS A 119 -7.83 5.88 14.62
C HIS A 119 -6.92 5.34 15.72
N VAL A 120 -7.35 4.29 16.41
CA VAL A 120 -6.52 3.53 17.35
C VAL A 120 -5.80 2.40 16.60
N THR A 121 -4.50 2.29 16.81
CA THR A 121 -3.67 1.23 16.19
C THR A 121 -4.13 -0.16 16.61
N GLY A 122 -4.20 -1.07 15.65
CA GLY A 122 -4.48 -2.48 15.88
C GLY A 122 -3.30 -3.28 16.40
N THR A 123 -2.09 -2.70 16.46
CA THR A 123 -0.86 -3.41 16.83
C THR A 123 -0.92 -4.11 18.19
N GLY A 124 -1.50 -3.46 19.21
CA GLY A 124 -1.69 -4.07 20.53
C GLY A 124 -2.57 -5.32 20.50
N LEU A 125 -3.73 -5.22 19.85
CA LEU A 125 -4.66 -6.34 19.69
C LEU A 125 -4.09 -7.47 18.82
N ILE A 126 -3.35 -7.14 17.75
CA ILE A 126 -2.66 -8.13 16.91
C ILE A 126 -1.68 -8.94 17.74
N LYS A 127 -0.87 -8.29 18.59
CA LYS A 127 0.07 -9.00 19.48
C LYS A 127 -0.63 -9.96 20.43
N SER A 128 -1.78 -9.56 20.99
CA SER A 128 -2.56 -10.41 21.88
C SER A 128 -3.18 -11.62 21.16
N LYS A 129 -3.62 -11.44 19.90
CA LYS A 129 -4.32 -12.47 19.11
C LYS A 129 -3.39 -13.33 18.24
N PHE A 130 -2.17 -12.87 17.96
CA PHE A 130 -1.19 -13.55 17.11
C PHE A 130 0.17 -13.60 17.82
N PRO A 131 0.37 -14.56 18.75
CA PRO A 131 1.62 -14.68 19.50
C PRO A 131 2.83 -14.80 18.57
N GLY A 132 3.83 -13.95 18.80
CA GLY A 132 5.06 -13.89 18.00
C GLY A 132 5.13 -12.68 17.05
N ALA A 133 3.99 -12.08 16.70
CA ALA A 133 3.99 -10.79 16.02
C ALA A 133 4.54 -9.69 16.95
N LYS A 134 5.36 -8.79 16.42
CA LYS A 134 5.96 -7.68 17.16
C LYS A 134 5.43 -6.34 16.65
N SER A 135 5.12 -5.41 17.55
CA SER A 135 4.81 -4.05 17.15
C SER A 135 6.08 -3.27 16.81
N VAL A 136 6.02 -2.47 15.74
CA VAL A 136 7.14 -1.66 15.25
C VAL A 136 6.71 -0.20 15.09
N ILE A 137 7.49 0.73 15.60
CA ILE A 137 7.29 2.17 15.37
C ILE A 137 8.61 2.92 15.48
N SER A 138 8.68 4.12 14.91
CA SER A 138 9.90 4.95 15.00
C SER A 138 10.24 5.32 16.44
N ARG A 139 11.54 5.34 16.77
CA ARG A 139 12.00 5.83 18.08
C ARG A 139 11.60 7.29 18.30
N ALA A 140 11.63 8.10 17.24
CA ALA A 140 11.29 9.51 17.26
C ALA A 140 9.81 9.80 17.58
N SER A 141 8.92 8.80 17.51
CA SER A 141 7.51 8.96 17.85
C SER A 141 7.23 9.11 19.35
N GLY A 142 8.13 8.64 20.21
CA GLY A 142 7.91 8.58 21.66
C GLY A 142 6.83 7.58 22.11
N SER A 143 6.25 6.80 21.18
CA SER A 143 5.28 5.75 21.50
C SER A 143 5.98 4.50 22.06
N LYS A 144 5.22 3.61 22.70
CA LYS A 144 5.66 2.26 23.08
C LYS A 144 5.50 1.28 21.91
N ALA A 145 6.50 0.43 21.71
CA ALA A 145 6.44 -0.71 20.79
C ALA A 145 7.43 -1.82 21.24
N ASP A 146 7.35 -3.01 20.65
CA ASP A 146 8.33 -4.07 20.88
C ASP A 146 9.67 -3.78 20.20
N VAL A 147 9.62 -3.13 19.03
CA VAL A 147 10.77 -2.79 18.22
C VAL A 147 10.71 -1.31 17.85
N PHE A 148 11.84 -0.62 18.06
CA PHE A 148 12.04 0.75 17.61
C PHE A 148 12.91 0.77 16.37
N ILE A 149 12.56 1.64 15.44
CA ILE A 149 13.31 1.85 14.19
C ILE A 149 13.84 3.28 14.09
N GLU A 150 14.93 3.42 13.35
CA GLU A 150 15.64 4.65 13.07
C GLU A 150 15.89 4.80 11.55
N PRO A 151 16.14 6.01 11.04
CA PRO A 151 16.46 6.20 9.63
C PRO A 151 17.68 5.36 9.21
N GLY A 152 17.55 4.65 8.08
CA GLY A 152 18.56 3.74 7.54
C GLY A 152 18.37 2.28 7.96
N ASP A 153 17.51 1.99 8.93
CA ASP A 153 17.19 0.60 9.30
C ASP A 153 16.55 -0.15 8.11
N ARG A 154 16.77 -1.47 8.10
CA ARG A 154 16.12 -2.41 7.18
C ARG A 154 15.25 -3.39 7.99
N ILE A 155 14.01 -3.57 7.57
CA ILE A 155 13.04 -4.49 8.19
C ILE A 155 12.84 -5.70 7.26
N PRO A 156 13.50 -6.84 7.53
CA PRO A 156 13.41 -8.01 6.67
C PRO A 156 12.13 -8.82 6.91
N PHE A 157 11.61 -9.43 5.85
CA PHE A 157 10.52 -10.42 5.88
C PHE A 157 10.74 -11.44 4.76
N GLY A 158 11.49 -12.51 5.07
CA GLY A 158 11.97 -13.46 4.07
C GLY A 158 13.18 -12.86 3.34
N ASP A 159 13.22 -12.97 2.02
CA ASP A 159 14.24 -12.33 1.18
C ASP A 159 13.95 -10.85 0.91
N LEU A 160 12.76 -10.36 1.28
CA LEU A 160 12.33 -9.00 1.04
C LEU A 160 12.62 -8.10 2.25
N PHE A 161 12.79 -6.80 2.03
CA PHE A 161 12.93 -5.84 3.13
C PHE A 161 12.29 -4.47 2.83
N LEU A 162 12.00 -3.74 3.91
CA LEU A 162 11.65 -2.32 3.88
C LEU A 162 12.81 -1.48 4.45
N GLU A 163 13.28 -0.51 3.69
CA GLU A 163 14.15 0.59 4.13
C GLU A 163 13.32 1.62 4.91
N VAL A 164 13.85 2.10 6.04
CA VAL A 164 13.22 3.14 6.86
C VAL A 164 13.81 4.51 6.52
N ARG A 165 12.99 5.41 6.00
CA ARG A 165 13.36 6.82 5.80
C ARG A 165 12.62 7.69 6.81
N ALA A 166 13.35 8.51 7.56
CA ALA A 166 12.73 9.49 8.44
C ALA A 166 12.08 10.59 7.59
N THR A 167 10.76 10.75 7.69
CA THR A 167 10.00 11.78 6.97
C THR A 167 9.12 12.59 7.92
N PRO A 168 9.70 13.19 8.98
CA PRO A 168 8.94 13.98 9.95
C PRO A 168 8.35 15.23 9.32
N GLY A 169 7.31 15.76 9.95
CA GLY A 169 6.68 17.01 9.57
C GLY A 169 5.17 17.00 9.74
N HIS A 170 4.50 15.90 9.40
CA HIS A 170 3.13 15.66 9.86
C HIS A 170 3.12 15.45 11.39
N THR A 171 3.98 14.53 11.86
CA THR A 171 4.39 14.41 13.26
C THR A 171 5.91 14.38 13.34
N SER A 172 6.48 14.54 14.54
CA SER A 172 7.92 14.37 14.75
C SER A 172 8.42 12.94 14.52
N GLY A 173 7.52 11.95 14.54
CA GLY A 173 7.85 10.52 14.46
C GLY A 173 7.56 9.86 13.11
N CYS A 174 7.13 10.61 12.09
CA CYS A 174 6.78 10.01 10.81
C CYS A 174 7.98 9.37 10.11
N VAL A 175 7.77 8.16 9.59
CA VAL A 175 8.68 7.48 8.67
C VAL A 175 7.95 7.07 7.39
N THR A 176 8.72 6.94 6.32
CA THR A 176 8.32 6.29 5.08
C THR A 176 9.03 4.95 4.98
N TYR A 177 8.28 3.87 4.77
CA TYR A 177 8.85 2.56 4.48
C TYR A 177 8.99 2.38 2.97
N VAL A 178 10.15 1.96 2.48
CA VAL A 178 10.37 1.78 1.04
C VAL A 178 10.86 0.35 0.77
N THR A 179 10.26 -0.37 -0.17
CA THR A 179 10.79 -1.69 -0.59
C THR A 179 12.23 -1.55 -1.07
N GLY A 180 13.07 -2.56 -0.90
CA GLY A 180 14.48 -2.50 -1.25
C GLY A 180 14.77 -2.13 -2.72
N ASP A 181 15.98 -1.66 -2.99
CA ASP A 181 16.49 -1.28 -4.31
C ASP A 181 17.42 -2.33 -4.94
N GLU A 182 17.55 -3.48 -4.28
CA GLU A 182 18.36 -4.61 -4.76
C GLU A 182 17.64 -5.38 -5.89
N PRO A 183 18.37 -6.08 -6.79
CA PRO A 183 17.78 -6.68 -8.00
C PRO A 183 16.67 -7.73 -7.76
N ASP A 184 16.62 -8.32 -6.58
CA ASP A 184 15.64 -9.34 -6.18
C ASP A 184 14.47 -8.77 -5.35
N GLN A 185 14.43 -7.44 -5.19
CA GLN A 185 13.38 -6.70 -4.51
C GLN A 185 12.25 -6.29 -5.50
N PRO A 186 11.08 -5.84 -4.99
CA PRO A 186 9.96 -5.43 -5.84
C PRO A 186 10.32 -4.28 -6.77
N HIS A 187 9.94 -4.40 -8.04
CA HIS A 187 10.08 -3.37 -9.07
C HIS A 187 8.73 -3.12 -9.79
N PRO A 188 8.25 -1.87 -9.91
CA PRO A 188 8.82 -0.64 -9.35
C PRO A 188 8.87 -0.67 -7.81
N ARG A 189 9.73 0.16 -7.21
CA ARG A 189 9.77 0.30 -5.74
C ARG A 189 8.41 0.79 -5.23
N MET A 190 8.09 0.48 -3.98
CA MET A 190 6.88 0.93 -3.31
C MET A 190 7.27 1.71 -2.05
N ALA A 191 6.73 2.92 -1.89
CA ALA A 191 6.92 3.76 -0.72
C ALA A 191 5.59 3.93 0.04
N PHE A 192 5.58 3.50 1.30
CA PHE A 192 4.47 3.65 2.23
C PHE A 192 4.69 4.92 3.04
N THR A 193 4.05 6.01 2.61
CA THR A 193 4.44 7.39 2.98
C THR A 193 3.78 7.92 4.23
N GLY A 194 2.97 7.09 4.90
CA GLY A 194 2.13 7.55 6.01
C GLY A 194 1.32 8.78 5.59
N ASP A 195 1.29 9.77 6.47
CA ASP A 195 0.69 11.09 6.19
C ASP A 195 1.71 12.15 5.78
N ALA A 196 2.98 11.78 5.53
CA ALA A 196 3.95 12.73 5.01
C ALA A 196 3.60 13.16 3.58
N LEU A 197 3.23 12.19 2.72
CA LEU A 197 2.75 12.44 1.36
C LEU A 197 1.44 11.69 1.14
N LEU A 198 0.41 12.43 0.70
CA LEU A 198 -0.89 11.88 0.28
C LEU A 198 -1.06 12.05 -1.23
N ILE A 199 -2.00 11.33 -1.82
CA ILE A 199 -2.28 11.45 -3.26
C ILE A 199 -2.85 12.84 -3.58
N ARG A 200 -2.06 13.64 -4.31
CA ARG A 200 -2.34 15.08 -4.57
C ARG A 200 -2.50 15.89 -3.28
N GLY A 201 -1.75 15.56 -2.23
CA GLY A 201 -1.80 16.27 -0.97
C GLY A 201 -0.69 15.90 -0.01
N CYS A 202 -0.89 16.24 1.26
CA CYS A 202 -0.04 15.87 2.38
C CYS A 202 -0.87 15.97 3.66
N GLY A 203 -0.41 15.33 4.73
CA GLY A 203 -0.97 15.47 6.07
C GLY A 203 -0.88 16.91 6.57
N ARG A 204 -1.72 17.24 7.56
CA ARG A 204 -1.66 18.51 8.29
C ARG A 204 -0.39 18.60 9.14
N THR A 205 0.01 19.79 9.59
CA THR A 205 1.30 20.01 10.27
C THR A 205 1.19 20.86 11.54
N ASP A 206 -0.04 21.07 12.03
CA ASP A 206 -0.39 21.97 13.13
C ASP A 206 -0.61 21.25 14.48
N PHE A 207 -0.40 19.93 14.53
CA PHE A 207 -0.51 19.09 15.73
C PHE A 207 0.68 18.12 15.86
N GLN A 208 0.80 17.42 17.00
CA GLN A 208 1.74 16.31 17.22
C GLN A 208 3.22 16.62 16.91
N GLY A 209 3.65 17.85 17.19
CA GLY A 209 5.02 18.30 16.88
C GLY A 209 5.26 18.53 15.37
N GLY A 210 4.20 18.69 14.60
CA GLY A 210 4.25 18.94 13.16
C GLY A 210 4.93 20.25 12.80
N SER A 211 5.47 20.30 11.59
CA SER A 211 6.16 21.44 11.01
C SER A 211 6.08 21.41 9.50
N SER A 212 5.45 22.41 8.89
CA SER A 212 5.36 22.54 7.42
C SER A 212 6.74 22.59 6.78
N LYS A 213 7.69 23.32 7.38
CA LYS A 213 9.07 23.38 6.87
C LYS A 213 9.71 22.00 6.86
N GLN A 214 9.61 21.28 7.98
CA GLN A 214 10.19 19.94 8.11
C GLN A 214 9.52 18.95 7.16
N LEU A 215 8.20 19.02 6.99
CA LEU A 215 7.46 18.17 6.07
C LEU A 215 7.94 18.37 4.62
N TYR A 216 8.08 19.63 4.21
CA TYR A 216 8.58 19.98 2.88
C TYR A 216 9.99 19.41 2.64
N GLU A 217 10.91 19.64 3.57
CA GLU A 217 12.29 19.12 3.51
C GLU A 217 12.31 17.58 3.49
N SER A 218 11.49 16.92 4.30
CA SER A 218 11.35 15.47 4.34
C SER A 218 10.88 14.90 3.01
N VAL A 219 9.79 15.41 2.44
CA VAL A 219 9.25 14.92 1.17
C VAL A 219 10.26 15.12 0.04
N HIS A 220 10.85 16.32 -0.06
CA HIS A 220 11.79 16.65 -1.14
C HIS A 220 13.10 15.86 -1.05
N SER A 221 13.62 15.60 0.14
CA SER A 221 14.90 14.89 0.31
C SER A 221 14.78 13.36 0.36
N GLN A 222 13.66 12.83 0.84
CA GLN A 222 13.52 11.37 1.08
C GLN A 222 12.57 10.66 0.12
N ILE A 223 11.53 11.35 -0.37
CA ILE A 223 10.50 10.73 -1.22
C ILE A 223 10.71 11.12 -2.68
N PHE A 224 10.87 12.42 -2.97
CA PHE A 224 11.07 12.89 -4.35
C PHE A 224 12.44 12.56 -4.95
N THR A 225 13.36 12.03 -4.13
CA THR A 225 14.65 11.48 -4.58
C THR A 225 14.56 10.02 -5.01
N LEU A 226 13.43 9.35 -4.79
CA LEU A 226 13.19 7.99 -5.30
C LEU A 226 12.98 7.99 -6.82
N PRO A 227 13.16 6.84 -7.51
CA PRO A 227 12.82 6.70 -8.92
C PRO A 227 11.38 7.15 -9.22
N LYS A 228 11.15 7.84 -10.33
CA LYS A 228 9.85 8.46 -10.66
C LYS A 228 8.69 7.45 -10.79
N ASP A 229 9.00 6.21 -11.13
CA ASP A 229 8.06 5.09 -11.23
C ASP A 229 7.73 4.44 -9.87
N THR A 230 8.42 4.84 -8.79
CA THR A 230 8.13 4.37 -7.43
C THR A 230 6.69 4.67 -7.06
N LEU A 231 5.96 3.64 -6.67
CA LEU A 231 4.56 3.73 -6.25
C LEU A 231 4.45 4.40 -4.87
N ILE A 232 3.50 5.32 -4.72
CA ILE A 232 3.19 6.00 -3.46
C ILE A 232 1.91 5.40 -2.88
N TYR A 233 2.04 4.86 -1.68
CA TYR A 233 0.97 4.26 -0.89
C TYR A 233 0.79 5.05 0.43
N PRO A 234 -0.15 5.99 0.50
CA PRO A 234 -0.34 6.84 1.69
C PRO A 234 -1.04 6.09 2.83
N ALA A 235 -1.02 6.61 4.05
CA ALA A 235 -1.87 6.08 5.11
C ALA A 235 -3.36 6.42 4.90
N HIS A 236 -3.67 7.51 4.19
CA HIS A 236 -5.05 7.95 3.99
C HIS A 236 -5.33 8.43 2.55
N ASP A 237 -6.58 8.27 2.12
CA ASP A 237 -7.14 9.02 0.99
C ASP A 237 -8.63 9.30 1.22
N TYR A 238 -9.07 10.49 0.85
CA TYR A 238 -10.43 10.97 1.09
C TYR A 238 -11.23 11.19 -0.21
N LYS A 239 -10.69 10.74 -1.35
CA LYS A 239 -11.23 10.96 -2.71
C LYS A 239 -11.45 9.64 -3.48
N GLY A 240 -11.08 8.50 -2.90
CA GLY A 240 -11.18 7.18 -3.51
C GLY A 240 -9.96 6.78 -4.36
N PHE A 241 -8.84 7.47 -4.22
CA PHE A 241 -7.59 7.10 -4.90
C PHE A 241 -6.77 6.13 -4.05
N ASN A 242 -6.25 5.08 -4.69
CA ASN A 242 -5.54 4.01 -3.99
C ASN A 242 -4.00 4.10 -4.09
N VAL A 243 -3.47 4.67 -5.16
CA VAL A 243 -2.02 4.73 -5.44
C VAL A 243 -1.69 5.94 -6.32
N SER A 244 -0.48 6.47 -6.17
CA SER A 244 0.14 7.46 -7.07
C SER A 244 1.59 7.04 -7.39
N THR A 245 2.37 7.90 -8.02
CA THR A 245 3.81 7.69 -8.22
C THR A 245 4.61 8.92 -7.78
N VAL A 246 5.90 8.73 -7.49
CA VAL A 246 6.81 9.85 -7.21
C VAL A 246 6.79 10.87 -8.35
N GLY A 247 6.87 10.40 -9.60
CA GLY A 247 6.83 11.26 -10.77
C GLY A 247 5.53 12.05 -10.90
N GLU A 248 4.40 11.41 -10.59
CA GLU A 248 3.10 12.08 -10.56
C GLU A 248 3.03 13.16 -9.47
N GLU A 249 3.49 12.88 -8.24
CA GLU A 249 3.42 13.85 -7.15
C GLU A 249 4.39 15.02 -7.34
N ILE A 250 5.57 14.80 -7.94
CA ILE A 250 6.51 15.87 -8.32
C ILE A 250 5.89 16.86 -9.31
N VAL A 251 4.98 16.39 -10.18
CA VAL A 251 4.39 17.24 -11.22
C VAL A 251 3.05 17.83 -10.77
N TYR A 252 2.22 17.05 -10.07
CA TYR A 252 0.81 17.38 -9.87
C TYR A 252 0.39 17.57 -8.41
N ASN A 253 1.28 17.43 -7.43
CA ASN A 253 0.91 17.70 -6.04
C ASN A 253 0.64 19.21 -5.87
N PRO A 254 -0.59 19.65 -5.54
CA PRO A 254 -0.93 21.08 -5.57
C PRO A 254 -0.20 21.91 -4.51
N ARG A 255 0.36 21.26 -3.48
CA ARG A 255 1.07 21.90 -2.36
C ARG A 255 2.58 21.74 -2.48
N LEU A 256 3.05 20.49 -2.57
CA LEU A 256 4.48 20.17 -2.49
C LEU A 256 5.28 20.51 -3.77
N THR A 257 4.60 20.93 -4.84
CA THR A 257 5.24 21.51 -6.04
C THR A 257 5.52 23.00 -5.94
N LYS A 258 4.97 23.68 -4.91
CA LYS A 258 5.28 25.08 -4.64
C LYS A 258 6.65 25.22 -4.00
N ASP A 259 7.19 26.44 -4.00
CA ASP A 259 8.35 26.71 -3.17
C ASP A 259 8.00 26.60 -1.67
N LEU A 260 9.03 26.52 -0.83
CA LEU A 260 8.88 26.31 0.60
C LEU A 260 8.00 27.39 1.28
N GLU A 261 8.12 28.65 0.89
CA GLU A 261 7.39 29.74 1.54
C GLU A 261 5.92 29.74 1.12
N GLU A 262 5.62 29.50 -0.16
CA GLU A 262 4.25 29.31 -0.62
C GLU A 262 3.61 28.05 0.00
N PHE A 263 4.36 26.94 0.11
CA PHE A 263 3.89 25.73 0.79
C PHE A 263 3.51 26.02 2.25
N LYS A 264 4.40 26.66 3.03
CA LYS A 264 4.13 27.03 4.43
C LYS A 264 2.88 27.90 4.54
N LYS A 265 2.78 28.92 3.69
CA LYS A 265 1.62 29.82 3.65
C LYS A 265 0.32 29.06 3.34
N ILE A 266 0.34 28.11 2.39
CA ILE A 266 -0.83 27.29 2.09
C ILE A 266 -1.23 26.47 3.33
N MET A 267 -0.27 25.79 3.96
CA MET A 267 -0.51 24.92 5.11
C MET A 267 -1.07 25.69 6.32
N GLU A 268 -0.53 26.86 6.63
CA GLU A 268 -0.99 27.74 7.71
C GLU A 268 -2.43 28.25 7.50
N ASN A 269 -2.89 28.34 6.24
CA ASN A 269 -4.20 28.89 5.89
C ASN A 269 -5.27 27.83 5.59
N LEU A 270 -5.01 26.53 5.86
CA LEU A 270 -6.00 25.47 5.59
C LEU A 270 -7.24 25.54 6.49
N ASN A 271 -7.16 26.20 7.66
CA ASN A 271 -8.28 26.38 8.61
C ASN A 271 -9.08 25.09 8.87
N LEU A 272 -8.38 23.98 9.06
CA LEU A 272 -9.00 22.67 9.27
C LEU A 272 -9.60 22.56 10.67
N PRO A 273 -10.73 21.84 10.84
CA PRO A 273 -11.30 21.59 12.16
C PRO A 273 -10.33 20.80 13.03
N TYR A 274 -10.52 20.88 14.35
CA TYR A 274 -9.84 20.02 15.31
C TYR A 274 -10.05 18.54 14.95
N PRO A 275 -9.02 17.67 14.94
CA PRO A 275 -9.18 16.28 14.55
C PRO A 275 -10.07 15.54 15.57
N LYS A 276 -11.17 14.95 15.07
CA LYS A 276 -12.28 14.43 15.89
C LYS A 276 -11.88 13.36 16.91
N MET A 277 -10.87 12.55 16.58
CA MET A 277 -10.45 11.39 17.38
C MET A 277 -9.15 11.62 18.15
N MET A 278 -8.48 12.78 17.99
CA MET A 278 -7.10 12.95 18.46
C MET A 278 -6.95 12.73 19.97
N ASP A 279 -7.91 13.22 20.75
CA ASP A 279 -7.89 13.12 22.22
C ASP A 279 -8.06 11.69 22.74
N ILE A 280 -8.50 10.77 21.88
CA ILE A 280 -8.66 9.33 22.19
C ILE A 280 -7.52 8.54 21.53
N ALA A 281 -7.32 8.77 20.23
CA ALA A 281 -6.37 8.04 19.40
C ALA A 281 -4.93 8.26 19.84
N VAL A 282 -4.49 9.51 20.07
CA VAL A 282 -3.09 9.79 20.39
C VAL A 282 -2.68 9.15 21.72
N PRO A 283 -3.41 9.32 22.85
CA PRO A 283 -3.06 8.65 24.09
C PRO A 283 -3.03 7.13 23.96
N ALA A 284 -4.01 6.53 23.27
CA ALA A 284 -4.04 5.09 23.02
C ALA A 284 -2.84 4.60 22.20
N ASN A 285 -2.50 5.35 21.15
CA ASN A 285 -1.43 5.00 20.22
C ASN A 285 -0.04 5.20 20.82
N LEU A 286 0.13 6.11 21.78
CA LEU A 286 1.36 6.25 22.57
C LEU A 286 1.65 5.02 23.45
N VAL A 287 0.64 4.21 23.74
CA VAL A 287 0.78 2.95 24.49
C VAL A 287 0.49 1.72 23.64
N CYS A 288 0.79 1.78 22.33
CA CYS A 288 0.66 0.66 21.39
C CYS A 288 -0.80 0.17 21.20
N GLY A 289 -1.80 1.03 21.41
CA GLY A 289 -3.22 0.67 21.31
C GLY A 289 -3.69 -0.26 22.44
N LEU A 290 -2.88 -0.43 23.48
CA LEU A 290 -3.29 -1.14 24.69
C LEU A 290 -4.10 -0.17 25.54
N GLN A 291 -5.42 -0.35 25.56
CA GLN A 291 -6.30 0.33 26.50
C GLN A 291 -6.30 -0.45 27.82
N ASP A 292 -6.28 0.25 28.95
CA ASP A 292 -6.59 -0.41 30.22
C ASP A 292 -8.04 -0.92 30.15
N PRO A 293 -8.34 -2.14 30.64
CA PRO A 293 -9.67 -2.75 30.52
C PRO A 293 -10.80 -2.00 31.26
N THR A 294 -10.54 -0.82 31.84
CA THR A 294 -11.46 -0.08 32.70
C THR A 294 -11.65 1.40 32.33
N SER A 295 -11.20 1.85 31.15
CA SER A 295 -11.52 3.21 30.65
C SER A 295 -12.81 3.25 29.85
#